data_AF-A0A8C8UA47-F1
#
_entry.id   AF-A0A8C8UA47-F1
#
_cell.length_a   1.000
_cell.length_b   1.000
_cell.length_c   1.000
_cell.angle_alpha   90.00
_cell.angle_beta   90.00
_cell.angle_gamma   90.00
#
_symmetry.space_group_name_H-M   'P 1'
#
loop_
_entity.id
_entity.type
_entity.pdbx_description
1 polymer ?
#
loop_
_entity_poly.entity_id
_entity_poly.type
_entity_poly.pdbx_seq_one_letter_code
_entity_poly.pdbx_strand_id
1 'polypeptide(L)'
;MAKLIGLTFVGLLLALYKNHQSSYQRRLNALREVTPVDLPNCNLVKGVETGAEDLEILPNGLAFLSTGLKYPGIKSFDPDKPGKILLMDLNEKDPAVLELEITGNKLDKSSFNPHGVSTFTDEDNAVYLLVVNHPDSKSTVEVFKFQEEERSLLHLKTITHELLPRSSTLTPLWTTSLWIL
;
A
#
# COMPACT_ATOMS: atom_id res chain seq x y z
N MET A 1 -27.63 -21.04 -46.65
CA MET A 1 -26.73 -19.94 -46.19
C MET A 1 -26.99 -19.51 -44.75
N ALA A 2 -28.23 -19.15 -44.35
CA ALA A 2 -28.53 -18.68 -42.99
C ALA A 2 -28.10 -19.63 -41.84
N LYS A 3 -28.30 -20.95 -41.98
CA LYS A 3 -27.86 -21.94 -40.97
C LYS A 3 -26.34 -21.98 -40.78
N LEU A 4 -25.58 -21.86 -41.87
CA LEU A 4 -24.12 -21.84 -41.82
C LEU A 4 -23.62 -20.57 -41.14
N ILE A 5 -24.21 -19.42 -41.47
CA ILE A 5 -23.90 -18.13 -40.84
C ILE A 5 -24.20 -18.18 -39.34
N GLY A 6 -25.36 -18.73 -38.94
CA GLY A 6 -25.72 -18.89 -37.52
C GLY A 6 -24.73 -19.75 -36.75
N LEU A 7 -24.29 -20.88 -37.32
CA LEU A 7 -23.27 -21.74 -36.72
C LEU A 7 -21.92 -21.04 -36.57
N THR A 8 -21.51 -20.25 -37.57
CA THR A 8 -20.28 -19.45 -37.50
C THR A 8 -20.33 -18.43 -36.35
N PHE A 9 -21.45 -17.73 -36.18
CA PHE A 9 -21.62 -16.79 -35.06
C PHE A 9 -21.56 -17.50 -33.69
N VAL A 10 -22.21 -18.65 -33.54
CA VAL A 10 -22.14 -19.44 -32.31
C VAL A 10 -20.69 -19.88 -32.03
N GLY A 11 -19.97 -20.36 -33.04
CA GLY A 11 -18.55 -20.72 -32.91
C GLY A 11 -17.67 -19.56 -32.47
N LEU A 12 -17.86 -18.37 -33.05
CA LEU A 12 -17.15 -17.15 -32.66
C LEU A 12 -17.45 -16.75 -31.21
N LEU A 13 -18.72 -16.77 -30.79
CA LEU A 13 -19.11 -16.43 -29.43
C LEU A 13 -18.48 -17.39 -28.40
N LEU A 14 -18.50 -18.70 -28.68
CA LEU A 14 -17.88 -19.70 -27.81
C LEU A 14 -16.36 -19.53 -27.73
N ALA A 15 -15.70 -19.22 -28.85
CA ALA A 15 -14.27 -18.96 -28.88
C ALA A 15 -13.91 -17.71 -28.06
N LEU A 16 -14.68 -16.62 -28.21
CA LEU A 16 -14.49 -15.40 -27.43
C LEU A 16 -14.70 -15.64 -25.93
N TYR A 17 -15.77 -16.35 -25.56
CA TYR A 17 -16.05 -16.70 -24.17
C TYR A 17 -14.91 -17.53 -23.56
N LYS A 18 -14.48 -18.59 -24.24
CA LYS A 18 -13.39 -19.45 -23.78
C LYS A 18 -12.07 -18.69 -23.64
N ASN A 19 -11.74 -17.83 -24.60
CA ASN A 19 -10.53 -17.00 -24.54
C ASN A 19 -10.60 -15.99 -23.39
N HIS A 20 -11.75 -15.36 -23.19
CA HIS A 20 -11.96 -14.44 -22.07
C HIS A 20 -11.84 -15.16 -20.72
N GLN A 21 -12.50 -16.32 -20.57
CA GLN A 21 -12.41 -17.14 -19.37
C GLN A 21 -10.96 -17.59 -19.09
N SER A 22 -10.26 -18.08 -20.11
CA SER A 22 -8.85 -18.50 -19.99
C SER A 22 -7.95 -17.31 -19.61
N SER A 23 -8.15 -16.16 -20.24
CA SER A 23 -7.44 -14.92 -19.89
C SER A 23 -7.71 -14.51 -18.44
N TYR A 24 -8.97 -14.55 -18.00
CA TYR A 24 -9.38 -14.22 -16.65
C TYR A 24 -8.74 -15.16 -15.61
N GLN A 25 -8.85 -16.47 -15.82
CA GLN A 25 -8.26 -17.48 -14.94
C GLN A 25 -6.74 -17.32 -14.83
N ARG A 26 -6.07 -17.04 -15.96
CA ARG A 26 -4.61 -16.83 -15.99
C ARG A 26 -4.20 -15.54 -15.29
N ARG A 27 -4.93 -14.43 -15.50
CA ARG A 27 -4.64 -13.14 -14.87
C ARG A 27 -4.80 -13.16 -13.35
N LEU A 28 -5.81 -13.90 -12.85
CA LEU A 28 -6.02 -14.09 -11.41
C LEU A 28 -5.20 -15.23 -10.81
N ASN A 29 -4.51 -15.99 -11.65
CA ASN A 29 -3.80 -17.20 -11.23
C ASN A 29 -4.72 -18.17 -10.45
N ALA A 30 -5.98 -18.29 -10.88
CA ALA A 30 -7.08 -18.86 -10.09
C ALA A 30 -6.93 -20.36 -9.74
N LEU A 31 -6.01 -21.07 -10.40
CA LEU A 31 -5.72 -22.49 -10.18
C LEU A 31 -4.36 -22.71 -9.52
N ARG A 32 -3.72 -21.64 -9.03
CA ARG A 32 -2.42 -21.74 -8.38
C ARG A 32 -2.59 -22.26 -6.95
N GLU A 33 -1.91 -23.37 -6.68
CA GLU A 33 -1.68 -23.86 -5.33
C GLU A 33 -0.33 -23.36 -4.79
N VAL A 34 -0.22 -23.28 -3.46
CA VAL A 34 1.00 -22.90 -2.76
C VAL A 34 1.61 -24.15 -2.13
N THR A 35 2.76 -24.59 -2.66
CA THR A 35 3.57 -25.62 -1.98
C THR A 35 4.17 -25.00 -0.72
N PRO A 36 3.98 -25.60 0.47
CA PRO A 36 4.54 -25.06 1.70
C PRO A 36 6.07 -24.95 1.63
N VAL A 37 6.60 -23.79 2.02
CA VAL A 37 8.02 -23.55 2.24
C VAL A 37 8.15 -22.99 3.64
N ASP A 38 8.47 -23.86 4.59
CA ASP A 38 8.53 -23.49 6.00
C ASP A 38 9.85 -22.77 6.32
N LEU A 39 9.74 -21.72 7.12
CA LEU A 39 10.88 -21.04 7.72
C LEU A 39 10.89 -21.34 9.23
N PRO A 40 12.06 -21.63 9.82
CA PRO A 40 12.14 -21.82 11.26
C PRO A 40 11.89 -20.49 11.98
N ASN A 41 11.27 -20.55 13.16
CA ASN A 41 11.13 -19.42 14.09
C ASN A 41 10.33 -18.20 13.56
N CYS A 42 9.31 -18.42 12.73
CA CYS A 42 8.36 -17.37 12.38
C CYS A 42 7.39 -17.08 13.53
N ASN A 43 7.23 -15.80 13.86
CA ASN A 43 6.28 -15.32 14.85
C ASN A 43 5.40 -14.25 14.23
N LEU A 44 4.10 -14.28 14.51
CA LEU A 44 3.20 -13.19 14.15
C LEU A 44 3.51 -11.97 15.02
N VAL A 45 3.56 -10.80 14.39
CA VAL A 45 3.76 -9.53 15.08
C VAL A 45 2.47 -9.16 15.80
N LYS A 46 2.51 -9.15 17.14
CA LYS A 46 1.34 -8.78 17.96
C LYS A 46 0.94 -7.32 17.69
N GLY A 47 -0.34 -7.08 17.47
CA GLY A 47 -0.89 -5.74 17.24
C GLY A 47 -1.05 -5.36 15.77
N VAL A 48 -0.58 -6.19 14.83
CA VAL A 48 -0.80 -6.01 13.38
C VAL A 48 -1.94 -6.91 12.92
N GLU A 49 -3.17 -6.47 13.13
CA GLU A 49 -4.38 -7.29 12.92
C GLU A 49 -5.21 -6.87 11.69
N THR A 50 -4.98 -5.67 11.16
CA THR A 50 -5.80 -5.04 10.11
C THR A 50 -5.05 -4.85 8.79
N GLY A 51 -4.10 -5.74 8.52
CA GLY A 51 -3.24 -5.71 7.33
C GLY A 51 -2.01 -4.81 7.51
N ALA A 52 -0.92 -5.21 6.85
CA ALA A 52 0.31 -4.44 6.69
C ALA A 52 0.70 -4.51 5.21
N GLU A 53 0.12 -3.63 4.39
CA GLU A 53 0.17 -3.77 2.93
C GLU A 53 1.56 -3.42 2.38
N ASP A 54 2.17 -2.38 2.93
CA ASP A 54 3.52 -1.96 2.58
C ASP A 54 4.35 -1.69 3.84
N LEU A 55 5.67 -1.81 3.70
CA LEU A 55 6.62 -1.52 4.77
C LEU A 55 7.95 -1.06 4.19
N GLU A 56 8.69 -0.33 5.01
CA GLU A 56 10.03 0.10 4.65
C GLU A 56 10.96 0.15 5.85
N ILE A 57 12.18 -0.32 5.65
CA ILE A 57 13.19 -0.47 6.70
C ILE A 57 14.31 0.53 6.43
N LEU A 58 14.52 1.43 7.38
CA LEU A 58 15.66 2.35 7.36
C LEU A 58 16.98 1.61 7.61
N PRO A 59 18.13 2.17 7.20
CA PRO A 59 19.44 1.56 7.45
C PRO A 59 19.76 1.32 8.94
N ASN A 60 19.12 2.05 9.86
CA ASN A 60 19.29 1.88 11.30
C ASN A 60 18.40 0.77 11.91
N GLY A 61 17.58 0.07 11.11
CA GLY A 61 16.73 -1.02 11.56
C GLY A 61 15.31 -0.60 11.99
N LEU A 62 14.98 0.69 11.97
CA LEU A 62 13.60 1.13 12.15
C LEU A 62 12.77 0.79 10.92
N ALA A 63 11.61 0.17 11.13
CA ALA A 63 10.67 -0.21 10.08
C ALA A 63 9.35 0.52 10.23
N PHE A 64 8.90 1.19 9.16
CA PHE A 64 7.55 1.76 9.04
C PHE A 64 6.63 0.75 8.38
N LEU A 65 5.41 0.60 8.88
CA LEU A 65 4.39 -0.29 8.31
C LEU A 65 3.11 0.52 8.06
N SER A 66 2.58 0.50 6.84
CA SER A 66 1.23 1.01 6.57
C SER A 66 0.19 -0.05 6.87
N THR A 67 -0.80 0.32 7.69
CA THR A 67 -1.80 -0.65 8.17
C THR A 67 -3.22 -0.10 8.07
N GLY A 68 -4.20 -1.01 8.02
CA GLY A 68 -5.61 -0.64 7.98
C GLY A 68 -6.10 -0.11 6.63
N LEU A 69 -5.41 -0.44 5.53
CA LEU A 69 -5.83 -0.09 4.17
C LEU A 69 -7.26 -0.59 3.90
N LYS A 70 -8.08 0.31 3.37
CA LYS A 70 -9.42 0.03 2.88
C LYS A 70 -9.46 0.28 1.38
N TYR A 71 -9.73 -0.77 0.62
CA TYR A 71 -9.82 -0.69 -0.84
C TYR A 71 -11.10 -1.36 -1.35
N PRO A 72 -11.80 -0.77 -2.34
CA PRO A 72 -13.02 -1.36 -2.88
C PRO A 72 -12.81 -2.81 -3.36
N GLY A 73 -13.65 -3.72 -2.88
CA GLY A 73 -13.58 -5.14 -3.22
C GLY A 73 -12.59 -5.96 -2.39
N ILE A 74 -11.84 -5.33 -1.48
CA ILE A 74 -10.94 -6.02 -0.53
C ILE A 74 -11.59 -6.05 0.86
N LYS A 75 -11.49 -7.19 1.55
CA LYS A 75 -12.02 -7.34 2.91
C LYS A 75 -11.23 -6.46 3.88
N SER A 76 -11.95 -5.63 4.65
CA SER A 76 -11.41 -4.96 5.84
C SER A 76 -11.91 -5.67 7.10
N PHE A 77 -11.02 -5.86 8.06
CA PHE A 77 -11.32 -6.44 9.37
C PHE A 77 -11.73 -5.40 10.41
N ASP A 78 -11.44 -4.11 10.17
CA ASP A 78 -11.82 -2.99 11.03
C ASP A 78 -12.26 -1.79 10.16
N PRO A 79 -13.47 -1.86 9.58
CA PRO A 79 -13.93 -0.87 8.59
C PRO A 79 -14.19 0.51 9.20
N ASP A 80 -14.36 0.61 10.52
CA ASP A 80 -14.78 1.84 11.21
C ASP A 80 -13.59 2.67 11.74
N LYS A 81 -12.37 2.11 11.77
CA LYS A 81 -11.17 2.82 12.23
C LYS A 81 -10.29 3.32 11.09
N PRO A 82 -9.68 4.51 11.19
CA PRO A 82 -8.70 4.95 10.20
C PRO A 82 -7.48 4.01 10.18
N GLY A 83 -6.75 4.03 9.06
CA GLY A 83 -5.47 3.32 8.99
C GLY A 83 -4.39 4.03 9.79
N LYS A 84 -3.23 3.38 9.92
CA LYS A 84 -2.15 3.81 10.82
C LYS A 84 -0.80 3.58 10.18
N ILE A 85 0.18 4.37 10.57
CA ILE A 85 1.59 4.04 10.38
C ILE A 85 2.12 3.49 11.69
N LEU A 86 2.61 2.25 11.66
CA LEU A 86 3.28 1.64 12.79
C LEU A 86 4.79 1.76 12.63
N LEU A 87 5.51 1.85 13.74
CA LEU A 87 6.95 1.78 13.83
C LEU A 87 7.34 0.50 14.56
N MET A 88 8.38 -0.17 14.08
CA MET A 88 9.01 -1.30 14.73
C MET A 88 10.53 -1.11 14.74
N ASP A 89 11.21 -1.46 15.83
CA ASP A 89 12.67 -1.48 15.89
C ASP A 89 13.18 -2.91 15.71
N LEU A 90 13.75 -3.22 14.55
CA LEU A 90 14.23 -4.56 14.22
C LEU A 90 15.55 -4.95 14.92
N ASN A 91 16.15 -4.04 15.68
CA ASN A 91 17.31 -4.35 16.52
C ASN A 91 16.89 -4.99 17.85
N GLU A 92 15.61 -4.90 18.22
CA GLU A 92 15.09 -5.55 19.42
C GLU A 92 14.98 -7.07 19.25
N LYS A 93 15.19 -7.81 20.35
CA LYS A 93 15.10 -9.28 20.33
C LYS A 93 13.67 -9.78 20.07
N ASP A 94 12.67 -9.06 20.57
CA ASP A 94 11.24 -9.33 20.38
C ASP A 94 10.56 -8.02 20.01
N PRO A 95 10.65 -7.61 18.73
CA PRO A 95 10.31 -6.26 18.31
C PRO A 95 8.80 -6.01 18.39
N ALA A 96 8.41 -5.00 19.16
CA ALA A 96 7.02 -4.58 19.28
C ALA A 96 6.69 -3.46 18.27
N VAL A 97 5.41 -3.36 17.89
CA VAL A 97 4.91 -2.25 17.09
C VAL A 97 4.40 -1.11 17.98
N LEU A 98 4.71 0.11 17.57
CA LEU A 98 4.20 1.35 18.13
C LEU A 98 3.41 2.10 17.05
N GLU A 99 2.21 2.57 17.36
CA GLU A 99 1.49 3.49 16.47
C GLU A 99 2.14 4.88 16.52
N LEU A 100 2.57 5.41 15.38
CA LEU A 100 3.14 6.75 15.30
C LEU A 100 2.03 7.80 15.40
N GLU A 101 2.18 8.72 16.34
CA GLU A 101 1.28 9.87 16.41
C GLU A 101 1.50 10.76 15.19
N ILE A 102 0.45 11.04 14.42
CA ILE A 102 0.50 12.06 13.38
C ILE A 102 0.27 13.42 14.02
N THR A 103 1.19 14.36 13.86
CA THR A 103 1.08 15.73 14.38
C THR A 103 0.85 16.74 13.25
N GLY A 104 0.32 17.92 13.60
CA GLY A 104 -0.09 18.96 12.66
C GLY A 104 -1.59 19.00 12.37
N ASN A 105 -2.04 20.09 11.73
CA ASN A 105 -3.46 20.42 11.58
C ASN A 105 -3.97 20.34 10.13
N LYS A 106 -3.12 19.91 9.20
CA LYS A 106 -3.43 19.93 7.75
C LYS A 106 -4.02 18.63 7.23
N LEU A 107 -3.73 17.50 7.88
CA LEU A 107 -4.25 16.19 7.50
C LEU A 107 -5.53 15.88 8.29
N ASP A 108 -6.58 15.47 7.60
CA ASP A 108 -7.72 14.84 8.25
C ASP A 108 -7.38 13.39 8.61
N LYS A 109 -7.12 13.16 9.90
CA LYS A 109 -6.76 11.85 10.45
C LYS A 109 -7.91 10.84 10.37
N SER A 110 -9.16 11.31 10.32
CA SER A 110 -10.33 10.44 10.34
C SER A 110 -10.55 9.70 9.02
N SER A 111 -10.14 10.32 7.91
CA SER A 111 -10.16 9.74 6.56
C SER A 111 -8.81 9.14 6.13
N PHE A 112 -7.83 9.10 7.03
CA PHE A 112 -6.50 8.55 6.72
C PHE A 112 -6.59 7.05 6.38
N ASN A 113 -6.13 6.72 5.19
CA ASN A 113 -6.22 5.41 4.57
C ASN A 113 -4.90 5.12 3.82
N PRO A 114 -3.82 4.82 4.57
CA PRO A 114 -2.48 4.64 4.03
C PRO A 114 -2.39 3.35 3.21
N HIS A 115 -1.65 3.42 2.11
CA HIS A 115 -1.35 2.34 1.17
C HIS A 115 0.16 2.18 1.09
N GLY A 116 0.78 2.33 -0.09
CA GLY A 116 2.23 2.28 -0.22
C GLY A 116 2.97 3.39 0.56
N VAL A 117 4.15 3.06 1.07
CA VAL A 117 5.03 3.96 1.82
C VAL A 117 6.40 4.02 1.17
N SER A 118 7.06 5.18 1.31
CA SER A 118 8.46 5.28 0.94
C SER A 118 9.20 6.36 1.73
N THR A 119 10.49 6.19 1.97
CA THR A 119 11.31 7.06 2.81
C THR A 119 12.35 7.80 1.98
N PHE A 120 12.71 8.97 2.48
CA PHE A 120 13.81 9.76 1.97
C PHE A 120 14.59 10.32 3.15
N THR A 121 15.90 10.12 3.16
CA THR A 121 16.80 10.74 4.13
C THR A 121 17.53 11.88 3.45
N ASP A 122 17.34 13.09 3.97
CA ASP A 122 17.98 14.30 3.46
C ASP A 122 19.43 14.43 3.94
N GLU A 123 20.18 15.39 3.41
CA GLU A 123 21.60 15.60 3.73
C GLU A 123 21.86 15.90 5.22
N ASP A 124 20.87 16.46 5.92
CA ASP A 124 20.90 16.72 7.36
C ASP A 124 20.48 15.50 8.21
N ASN A 125 20.28 14.35 7.59
CA ASN A 125 19.72 13.11 8.16
C ASN A 125 18.25 13.22 8.59
N ALA A 126 17.52 14.27 8.19
CA ALA A 126 16.07 14.29 8.39
C ALA A 126 15.43 13.18 7.56
N VAL A 127 14.64 12.34 8.24
CA VAL A 127 13.88 11.27 7.58
C VAL A 127 12.49 11.80 7.23
N TYR A 128 12.14 11.67 5.95
CA TYR A 128 10.83 11.95 5.43
C TYR A 128 10.14 10.65 5.06
N LEU A 129 8.85 10.54 5.38
CA LEU A 129 7.99 9.44 5.01
C LEU A 129 6.93 9.95 4.05
N LEU A 130 6.91 9.40 2.84
CA LEU A 130 5.88 9.61 1.85
C LEU A 130 4.87 8.47 1.96
N VAL A 131 3.60 8.80 2.09
CA VAL A 131 2.53 7.82 2.24
C VAL A 131 1.49 8.06 1.16
N VAL A 132 1.26 7.06 0.31
CA VAL A 132 0.10 7.04 -0.57
C VAL A 132 -1.14 6.93 0.32
N ASN A 133 -2.08 7.84 0.15
CA ASN A 133 -3.29 7.91 0.96
C ASN A 133 -4.54 7.93 0.07
N HIS A 134 -5.60 7.29 0.54
CA HIS A 134 -6.87 7.15 -0.18
C HIS A 134 -8.08 7.71 0.58
N PRO A 135 -8.11 9.02 0.89
CA PRO A 135 -9.25 9.63 1.57
C PRO A 135 -10.43 9.75 0.58
N ASP A 136 -11.62 9.30 0.97
CA ASP A 136 -12.85 9.43 0.18
C ASP A 136 -12.73 9.02 -1.30
N SER A 137 -12.04 7.90 -1.57
CA SER A 137 -11.76 7.38 -2.93
C SER A 137 -10.88 8.27 -3.81
N LYS A 138 -10.18 9.26 -3.24
CA LYS A 138 -9.14 10.04 -3.92
C LYS A 138 -7.79 9.33 -3.80
N SER A 139 -6.79 9.84 -4.52
CA SER A 139 -5.39 9.46 -4.32
C SER A 139 -4.60 10.72 -3.98
N THR A 140 -3.91 10.68 -2.86
CA THR A 140 -3.00 11.74 -2.41
C THR A 140 -1.68 11.11 -2.00
N VAL A 141 -0.65 11.95 -1.86
CA VAL A 141 0.62 11.58 -1.22
C VAL A 141 0.82 12.50 -0.04
N GLU A 142 0.83 11.94 1.15
CA GLU A 142 1.11 12.67 2.38
C GLU A 142 2.61 12.64 2.63
N VAL A 143 3.20 13.82 2.85
CA VAL A 143 4.62 13.95 3.19
C VAL A 143 4.73 14.27 4.67
N PHE A 144 5.39 13.40 5.40
CA PHE A 144 5.68 13.55 6.82
C PHE A 144 7.17 13.73 7.04
N LYS A 145 7.54 14.52 8.05
CA LYS A 145 8.85 14.43 8.69
C LYS A 145 8.75 13.49 9.87
N PHE A 146 9.60 12.47 9.93
CA PHE A 146 9.70 11.60 11.08
C PHE A 146 10.46 12.30 12.21
N GLN A 147 9.85 12.32 13.40
CA GLN A 147 10.42 12.86 14.62
C GLN A 147 10.75 11.67 15.52
N GLU A 148 12.02 11.23 15.47
CA GLU A 148 12.44 9.97 16.10
C GLU A 148 12.34 10.00 17.63
N GLU A 149 12.73 11.10 18.27
CA GLU A 149 12.68 11.24 19.73
C GLU A 149 11.24 11.18 20.25
N GLU A 150 10.32 11.89 19.59
CA GLU A 150 8.90 11.93 19.94
C GLU A 150 8.11 10.72 19.42
N ARG A 151 8.73 9.87 18.59
CA ARG A 151 8.06 8.76 17.88
C ARG A 151 6.78 9.22 17.18
N SER A 152 6.89 10.30 16.40
CA SER A 152 5.75 10.93 15.73
C SER A 152 6.05 11.29 14.27
N LEU A 153 4.99 11.58 13.52
CA LEU A 153 5.03 11.99 12.11
C LEU A 153 4.44 13.40 11.99
N LEU A 154 5.29 14.39 11.75
CA LEU A 154 4.85 15.75 11.47
C LEU A 154 4.38 15.86 10.03
N HIS A 155 3.08 16.07 9.81
CA HIS A 155 2.55 16.29 8.46
C HIS A 155 2.99 17.63 7.89
N LEU A 156 3.60 17.60 6.70
CA LEU A 156 4.13 18.79 6.04
C LEU A 156 3.21 19.27 4.91
N LYS A 157 2.85 18.34 4.02
CA LYS A 157 2.16 18.62 2.75
C LYS A 157 1.33 17.41 2.31
N THR A 158 0.18 17.71 1.72
CA THR A 158 -0.59 16.77 0.90
C THR A 158 -0.32 17.10 -0.56
N ILE A 159 0.14 16.12 -1.34
CA ILE A 159 0.37 16.24 -2.77
C ILE A 159 -0.81 15.60 -3.51
N THR A 160 -1.35 16.35 -4.46
CA THR A 160 -2.39 15.88 -5.38
C THR A 160 -2.01 16.31 -6.79
N HIS A 161 -2.23 15.45 -7.78
CA HIS A 161 -1.95 15.80 -9.17
C HIS A 161 -2.85 15.01 -10.12
N GLU A 162 -3.18 15.57 -11.29
CA GLU A 162 -4.03 14.91 -12.29
C GLU A 162 -3.42 13.63 -12.85
N LEU A 163 -2.08 13.55 -12.86
CA LEU A 163 -1.32 12.35 -13.24
C LEU A 163 -1.19 11.32 -12.12
N LEU A 164 -1.75 11.58 -10.93
CA LEU A 164 -1.79 10.65 -9.81
C LEU A 164 -3.24 10.23 -9.45
N PRO A 165 -4.04 9.72 -10.42
CA PRO A 165 -5.45 9.43 -10.17
C PRO A 165 -5.67 8.19 -9.31
N ARG A 166 -4.70 7.26 -9.26
CA ARG A 166 -4.77 5.99 -8.52
C ARG A 166 -3.37 5.42 -8.27
N SER A 167 -2.63 6.07 -7.39
CA SER A 167 -1.33 5.55 -6.95
C SER A 167 -1.53 4.38 -5.98
N SER A 168 -0.76 3.30 -6.11
CA SER A 168 -0.74 2.20 -5.13
C SER A 168 0.56 2.21 -4.30
N THR A 169 1.68 2.51 -4.96
CA THR A 169 3.00 2.67 -4.34
C THR A 169 3.74 3.83 -5.01
N LEU A 170 4.75 4.36 -4.34
CA LEU A 170 5.66 5.39 -4.85
C LEU A 170 7.09 5.07 -4.39
N THR A 171 8.06 5.40 -5.23
CA THR A 171 9.48 5.37 -4.83
C THR A 171 10.05 6.76 -5.10
N PRO A 172 10.60 7.45 -4.10
CA PRO A 172 11.24 8.74 -4.27
C PRO A 172 12.47 8.56 -5.14
N LEU A 173 12.44 9.13 -6.34
CA LEU A 173 13.58 9.20 -7.24
C LEU A 173 14.19 10.60 -7.12
N TRP A 174 15.03 10.80 -6.10
CA TRP A 174 15.76 12.05 -5.92
C TRP A 174 17.26 11.81 -5.99
N THR A 175 17.77 11.42 -7.16
CA THR A 175 19.19 11.58 -7.52
C THR A 175 19.42 12.46 -8.75
N THR A 176 18.38 12.83 -9.50
CA THR A 176 18.44 13.94 -10.48
C THR A 176 17.01 14.37 -10.84
N SER A 177 16.60 15.54 -10.35
CA SER A 177 15.49 16.36 -10.88
C SER A 177 14.14 15.67 -11.10
N LEU A 178 13.27 15.64 -10.08
CA LEU A 178 11.83 15.61 -10.31
C LEU A 178 11.12 16.65 -9.44
N TRP A 179 11.17 17.92 -9.84
CA TRP A 179 10.39 18.99 -9.23
C TRP A 179 8.89 18.65 -9.23
N ILE A 180 8.39 18.08 -8.13
CA ILE A 180 6.98 18.16 -7.74
C ILE A 180 6.90 19.24 -6.65
N LEU A 181 7.10 20.48 -7.08
CA LEU A 181 6.80 21.67 -6.29
C LEU A 181 5.55 22.33 -6.86
#